data_AF-A0A9N9AN81-F1
#
_entry.id   AF-A0A9N9AN81-F1
#
_cell.length_a   1.000
_cell.length_b   1.000
_cell.length_c   1.000
_cell.angle_alpha   90.00
_cell.angle_beta   90.00
_cell.angle_gamma   90.00
#
_symmetry.space_group_name_H-M   'P 1'
#
loop_
_entity.id
_entity.type
_entity.pdbx_description
1 polymer ?
#
loop_
_entity_poly.entity_id
_entity_poly.type
_entity_poly.pdbx_seq_one_letter_code
_entity_poly.pdbx_strand_id
1 'polypeptide(L)'
;MTKDFRKKEIGFNFRDLQQAITKSLEATVEESNPKIIPNAKDFRKELRKDDEPKPEETYNKIKPLIAQRKVSEFVNQAVEKELQKQQKREKEQLREKLIIAYKRMDKNKNLQKELATLEGESFPPAKESRKPVRPVLIISDNIQNEYDKWMVVVPITTEDIKIIEPFEVFIDNTSETGLDYPSKIQFNYPFTVERLREHLGVTSKEIMEQSKKAWQIAFDAEE
;
A
#
# COMPACT_ATOMS: atom_id res chain seq x y z
N MET A 1 -24.47 -45.64 25.96
CA MET A 1 -23.85 -46.17 24.73
C MET A 1 -22.93 -45.10 24.17
N THR A 2 -21.66 -45.15 24.53
CA THR A 2 -20.59 -44.22 24.11
C THR A 2 -20.05 -44.65 22.74
N LYS A 3 -20.07 -43.76 21.74
CA LYS A 3 -19.48 -44.00 20.42
C LYS A 3 -18.09 -43.36 20.37
N ASP A 4 -17.07 -44.20 20.21
CA ASP A 4 -15.69 -43.81 19.96
C ASP A 4 -15.53 -43.07 18.63
N PHE A 5 -15.03 -41.84 18.69
CA PHE A 5 -14.51 -41.11 17.54
C PHE A 5 -13.01 -41.38 17.41
N ARG A 6 -12.63 -42.25 16.45
CA ARG A 6 -11.24 -42.41 16.04
C ARG A 6 -10.80 -41.19 15.22
N LYS A 7 -9.85 -40.42 15.74
CA LYS A 7 -9.12 -39.41 14.97
C LYS A 7 -8.34 -40.10 13.84
N LYS A 8 -8.65 -39.75 12.59
CA LYS A 8 -7.76 -39.98 11.45
C LYS A 8 -6.67 -38.90 11.53
N GLU A 9 -5.44 -39.31 11.83
CA GLU A 9 -4.27 -38.45 11.66
C GLU A 9 -4.06 -38.21 10.16
N ILE A 10 -4.33 -36.98 9.72
CA ILE A 10 -3.87 -36.47 8.43
C ILE A 10 -2.44 -36.02 8.69
N GLY A 11 -1.48 -36.86 8.34
CA GLY A 11 -0.06 -36.54 8.42
C GLY A 11 0.29 -35.46 7.41
N PHE A 12 0.22 -34.21 7.82
CA PHE A 12 0.74 -33.08 7.05
C PHE A 12 2.26 -33.04 7.26
N ASN A 13 3.00 -33.54 6.29
CA ASN A 13 4.45 -33.58 6.33
C ASN A 13 5.00 -32.15 6.18
N PHE A 14 5.64 -31.65 7.22
CA PHE A 14 6.17 -30.28 7.29
C PHE A 14 7.15 -29.96 6.15
N ARG A 15 7.85 -30.97 5.60
CA ARG A 15 8.71 -30.78 4.42
C ARG A 15 7.94 -30.40 3.17
N ASP A 16 6.73 -30.93 3.00
CA ASP A 16 5.91 -30.66 1.81
C ASP A 16 5.33 -29.24 1.90
N LEU A 17 5.00 -28.78 3.11
CA LEU A 17 4.64 -27.38 3.38
C LEU A 17 5.82 -26.43 3.11
N GLN A 18 7.02 -26.77 3.60
CA GLN A 18 8.21 -25.95 3.36
C GLN A 18 8.56 -25.86 1.87
N GLN A 19 8.48 -26.97 1.12
CA GLN A 19 8.72 -26.95 -0.32
C GLN A 19 7.66 -26.16 -1.10
N ALA A 20 6.39 -26.22 -0.69
CA ALA A 20 5.32 -25.42 -1.30
C ALA A 20 5.52 -23.92 -1.07
N ILE A 21 5.94 -23.52 0.15
CA ILE A 21 6.23 -22.13 0.50
C ILE A 21 7.44 -21.61 -0.29
N THR A 22 8.52 -22.39 -0.38
CA THR A 22 9.73 -21.97 -1.13
C THR A 22 9.43 -21.81 -2.62
N LYS A 23 8.65 -22.72 -3.23
CA LYS A 23 8.24 -22.60 -4.64
C LYS A 23 7.32 -21.41 -4.89
N SER A 24 6.45 -21.07 -3.95
CA SER A 24 5.56 -19.90 -4.06
C SER A 24 6.32 -18.57 -3.93
N LEU A 25 7.36 -18.54 -3.09
CA LEU A 25 8.25 -17.38 -2.93
C LEU A 25 9.15 -17.18 -4.15
N GLU A 26 9.66 -18.25 -4.75
CA GLU A 26 10.46 -18.16 -5.99
C GLU A 26 9.62 -17.69 -7.18
N ALA A 27 8.35 -18.08 -7.26
CA ALA A 27 7.43 -17.64 -8.31
C ALA A 27 6.98 -16.17 -8.18
N THR A 28 6.96 -15.61 -6.97
CA THR A 28 6.56 -14.19 -6.73
C THR A 28 7.72 -13.21 -6.89
N VAL A 29 8.97 -13.68 -6.75
CA VAL A 29 10.18 -12.88 -6.97
C VAL A 29 10.46 -12.61 -8.47
N GLU A 30 9.92 -13.41 -9.39
CA GLU A 30 10.03 -13.13 -10.83
C GLU A 30 9.03 -12.08 -11.36
N GLU A 31 7.91 -11.81 -10.67
CA GLU A 31 6.86 -10.90 -11.19
C GLU A 31 6.66 -9.59 -10.39
N SER A 32 7.37 -9.38 -9.30
CA SER A 32 7.29 -8.11 -8.55
C SER A 32 8.67 -7.60 -8.15
N ASN A 33 9.21 -6.72 -8.98
CA ASN A 33 10.39 -5.92 -8.64
C ASN A 33 9.94 -4.52 -8.19
N PRO A 34 9.55 -4.30 -6.92
CA PRO A 34 9.44 -2.95 -6.39
C PRO A 34 10.86 -2.45 -6.15
N LYS A 35 11.36 -1.63 -7.09
CA LYS A 35 12.54 -0.81 -6.88
C LYS A 35 12.36 0.00 -5.60
N ILE A 36 13.11 -0.39 -4.58
CA ILE A 36 13.48 0.40 -3.42
C ILE A 36 13.79 1.82 -3.91
N ILE A 37 13.00 2.80 -3.48
CA ILE A 37 13.25 4.21 -3.78
C ILE A 37 14.55 4.60 -3.04
N PRO A 38 15.65 4.92 -3.75
CA PRO A 38 16.86 5.36 -3.08
C PRO A 38 16.65 6.75 -2.48
N ASN A 39 17.31 7.00 -1.35
CA ASN A 39 17.37 8.29 -0.69
C ASN A 39 17.86 9.35 -1.70
N ALA A 40 17.31 10.57 -1.67
CA ALA A 40 17.63 11.65 -2.62
C ALA A 40 19.13 12.03 -2.68
N LYS A 41 19.93 11.61 -1.69
CA LYS A 41 21.39 11.74 -1.70
C LYS A 41 22.09 10.74 -2.64
N ASP A 42 21.51 9.58 -2.90
CA ASP A 42 22.09 8.51 -3.74
C ASP A 42 21.85 8.77 -5.24
N PHE A 43 20.75 9.43 -5.58
CA PHE A 43 20.46 9.87 -6.96
C PHE A 43 21.53 10.83 -7.53
N ARG A 44 22.20 11.61 -6.66
CA ARG A 44 23.32 12.48 -7.05
C ARG A 44 24.61 11.72 -7.35
N LYS A 45 24.73 10.47 -6.89
CA LYS A 45 25.90 9.62 -7.07
C LYS A 45 25.79 8.74 -8.33
N GLU A 46 24.58 8.32 -8.68
CA GLU A 46 24.32 7.50 -9.88
C GLU A 46 24.28 8.29 -11.20
N LEU A 47 24.04 9.62 -11.16
CA LEU A 47 24.20 10.51 -12.32
C LEU A 47 25.66 10.78 -12.73
N ARG A 48 26.62 9.96 -12.27
CA ARG A 48 28.06 10.04 -12.60
C ARG A 48 28.65 8.73 -13.11
N LYS A 49 27.85 7.89 -13.76
CA LYS A 49 28.36 6.74 -14.50
C LYS A 49 27.67 6.65 -15.85
N ASP A 50 28.17 7.46 -16.77
CA ASP A 50 28.33 7.09 -18.17
C ASP A 50 29.67 7.71 -18.57
N ASP A 51 30.69 6.87 -18.70
CA ASP A 51 32.01 7.23 -19.22
C ASP A 51 31.95 7.46 -20.74
N GLU A 52 31.00 8.28 -21.19
CA GLU A 52 31.10 8.91 -22.49
C GLU A 52 32.07 10.09 -22.36
N PRO A 53 33.19 10.12 -23.10
CA PRO A 53 34.10 11.23 -23.03
C PRO A 53 33.33 12.48 -23.42
N LYS A 54 33.28 13.45 -22.50
CA LYS A 54 32.59 14.73 -22.72
C LYS A 54 32.98 15.24 -24.11
N PRO A 55 32.03 15.70 -24.93
CA PRO A 55 32.31 16.16 -26.30
C PRO A 55 33.48 17.15 -26.38
N GLU A 56 33.65 17.96 -25.32
CA GLU A 56 34.76 18.90 -25.15
C GLU A 56 36.15 18.22 -25.02
N GLU A 57 36.26 17.12 -24.27
CA GLU A 57 37.50 16.37 -24.11
C GLU A 57 37.88 15.62 -25.39
N THR A 58 36.91 15.05 -26.09
CA THR A 58 37.10 14.40 -27.39
C THR A 58 37.49 15.42 -28.46
N TYR A 59 36.83 16.58 -28.50
CA TYR A 59 37.16 17.68 -29.41
C TYR A 59 38.59 18.19 -29.19
N ASN A 60 38.99 18.42 -27.94
CA ASN A 60 40.33 18.88 -27.59
C ASN A 60 41.43 17.88 -28.01
N LYS A 61 41.15 16.57 -28.01
CA LYS A 61 42.09 15.52 -28.47
C LYS A 61 42.25 15.49 -29.99
N ILE A 62 41.20 15.77 -30.75
CA ILE A 62 41.19 15.67 -32.22
C ILE A 62 41.66 16.96 -32.89
N LYS A 63 41.39 18.13 -32.28
CA LYS A 63 41.79 19.46 -32.76
C LYS A 63 43.25 19.58 -33.26
N PRO A 64 44.29 19.09 -32.54
CA PRO A 64 45.68 19.19 -33.02
C PRO A 64 46.00 18.26 -34.20
N LEU A 65 45.29 17.14 -34.35
CA LEU A 65 45.52 16.15 -35.41
C LEU A 65 44.95 16.62 -36.76
N ILE A 66 43.90 17.43 -36.74
CA ILE A 66 43.26 17.97 -37.95
C ILE A 66 44.06 19.18 -38.48
N ALA A 67 44.62 20.02 -37.61
CA ALA A 67 45.39 21.22 -37.97
C ALA A 67 46.59 20.96 -38.92
N GLN A 68 47.07 19.71 -39.01
CA GLN A 68 48.19 19.31 -39.86
C GLN A 68 47.81 19.03 -41.33
N ARG A 69 46.51 19.02 -41.71
CA ARG A 69 46.04 18.68 -43.07
C ARG A 69 45.14 19.79 -43.64
N LYS A 70 45.38 20.28 -44.86
CA LYS A 70 44.60 21.36 -45.55
C LYS A 70 43.10 21.08 -45.79
N VAL A 71 42.58 19.93 -45.35
CA VAL A 71 41.15 19.56 -45.34
C VAL A 71 40.44 20.06 -44.05
N SER A 72 41.16 20.78 -43.17
CA SER A 72 40.85 20.95 -41.74
C SER A 72 39.80 21.97 -41.34
N GLU A 73 39.61 23.08 -42.07
CA GLU A 73 38.82 24.20 -41.54
C GLU A 73 37.31 23.92 -41.57
N PHE A 74 36.82 23.30 -42.65
CA PHE A 74 35.42 22.93 -42.78
C PHE A 74 34.98 21.89 -41.74
N VAL A 75 35.85 20.91 -41.45
CA VAL A 75 35.58 19.89 -40.43
C VAL A 75 35.55 20.51 -39.04
N ASN A 76 36.51 21.38 -38.71
CA ASN A 76 36.53 22.08 -37.42
C ASN A 76 35.29 22.97 -37.23
N GLN A 77 34.88 23.70 -38.28
CA GLN A 77 33.71 24.56 -38.23
C GLN A 77 32.40 23.76 -38.09
N ALA A 78 32.30 22.58 -38.72
CA ALA A 78 31.16 21.70 -38.58
C ALA A 78 31.05 21.14 -37.15
N VAL A 79 32.17 20.67 -36.58
CA VAL A 79 32.21 20.13 -35.22
C VAL A 79 31.92 21.20 -34.17
N GLU A 80 32.44 22.43 -34.32
CA GLU A 80 32.11 23.54 -33.42
C GLU A 80 30.62 23.90 -33.45
N LYS A 81 30.01 23.92 -34.65
CA LYS A 81 28.57 24.17 -34.80
C LYS A 81 27.72 23.08 -34.17
N GLU A 82 28.11 21.81 -34.31
CA GLU A 82 27.42 20.69 -33.66
C GLU A 82 27.54 20.75 -32.14
N LEU A 83 28.73 21.06 -31.62
CA LEU A 83 28.98 21.21 -30.19
C LEU A 83 28.14 22.34 -29.59
N GLN A 84 28.09 23.51 -30.23
CA GLN A 84 27.24 24.63 -29.79
C GLN A 84 25.74 24.26 -29.82
N LYS A 85 25.32 23.50 -30.83
CA LYS A 85 23.93 23.04 -30.96
C LYS A 85 23.57 22.04 -29.86
N GLN A 86 24.47 21.12 -29.51
CA GLN A 86 24.29 20.19 -28.38
C GLN A 86 24.19 20.93 -27.05
N GLN A 87 25.15 21.82 -26.76
CA GLN A 87 25.13 22.64 -25.54
C GLN A 87 23.85 23.47 -25.41
N LYS A 88 23.35 24.03 -26.52
CA LYS A 88 22.07 24.77 -26.53
C LYS A 88 20.89 23.86 -26.17
N ARG A 89 20.81 22.66 -26.76
CA ARG A 89 19.77 21.66 -26.47
C ARG A 89 19.79 21.22 -25.02
N GLU A 90 20.97 20.91 -24.48
CA GLU A 90 21.14 20.52 -23.07
C GLU A 90 20.71 21.64 -22.12
N LYS A 91 21.05 22.89 -22.44
CA LYS A 91 20.63 24.06 -21.67
C LYS A 91 19.11 24.27 -21.70
N GLU A 92 18.46 24.02 -22.83
CA GLU A 92 17.01 24.08 -22.96
C GLU A 92 16.33 22.97 -22.15
N GLN A 93 16.81 21.73 -22.25
CA GLN A 93 16.31 20.60 -21.46
C GLN A 93 16.50 20.84 -19.95
N LEU A 94 17.64 21.40 -19.54
CA LEU A 94 17.89 21.74 -18.14
C LEU A 94 16.92 22.83 -17.65
N ARG A 95 16.65 23.84 -18.47
CA ARG A 95 15.66 24.89 -18.15
C ARG A 95 14.26 24.31 -17.97
N GLU A 96 13.83 23.41 -18.84
CA GLU A 96 12.52 22.75 -18.72
C GLU A 96 12.41 21.93 -17.42
N LYS A 97 13.45 21.14 -17.10
CA LYS A 97 13.51 20.37 -15.85
C LYS A 97 13.42 21.27 -14.62
N LEU A 98 14.10 22.42 -14.64
CA LEU A 98 14.05 23.39 -13.54
C LEU A 98 12.66 24.03 -13.39
N ILE A 99 12.01 24.40 -14.50
CA ILE A 99 10.64 24.95 -14.46
C ILE A 99 9.66 23.93 -13.89
N ILE A 100 9.76 22.66 -14.29
CA ILE A 100 8.91 21.57 -13.77
C ILE A 100 9.16 21.37 -12.27
N ALA A 101 10.42 21.33 -11.84
CA ALA A 101 10.77 21.20 -10.43
C ALA A 101 10.21 22.35 -9.58
N TYR A 102 10.34 23.60 -10.06
CA TYR A 102 9.81 24.77 -9.38
C TYR A 102 8.29 24.72 -9.24
N LYS A 103 7.57 24.39 -10.32
CA LYS A 103 6.11 24.18 -10.29
C LYS A 103 5.68 23.09 -9.30
N ARG A 104 6.46 22.01 -9.17
CA ARG A 104 6.20 20.95 -8.19
C ARG A 104 6.39 21.43 -6.75
N MET A 105 7.44 22.23 -6.51
CA MET A 105 7.71 22.80 -5.18
C MET A 105 6.61 23.76 -4.74
N ASP A 106 6.12 24.63 -5.63
CA ASP A 106 5.03 25.56 -5.31
C ASP A 106 3.73 24.82 -4.97
N LYS A 107 3.39 23.75 -5.72
CA LYS A 107 2.24 22.90 -5.40
C LYS A 107 2.39 22.25 -4.02
N ASN A 108 3.57 21.74 -3.70
CA ASN A 108 3.83 21.09 -2.41
C ASN A 108 3.73 22.08 -1.24
N LYS A 109 4.18 23.34 -1.45
CA LYS A 109 4.02 24.41 -0.47
C LYS A 109 2.56 24.79 -0.21
N ASN A 110 1.71 24.74 -1.24
CA ASN A 110 0.28 24.97 -1.09
C ASN A 110 -0.41 23.83 -0.33
N LEU A 111 -0.07 22.58 -0.64
CA LEU A 111 -0.56 21.40 0.09
C LEU A 111 -0.14 21.45 1.57
N GLN A 112 1.09 21.85 1.86
CA GLN A 112 1.56 22.01 3.24
C GLN A 112 0.79 23.10 4.00
N LYS A 113 0.39 24.19 3.33
CA LYS A 113 -0.46 25.22 3.95
C LYS A 113 -1.88 24.74 4.19
N GLU A 114 -2.44 23.98 3.25
CA GLU A 114 -3.78 23.38 3.38
C GLU A 114 -3.83 22.38 4.54
N LEU A 115 -2.83 21.50 4.65
CA LEU A 115 -2.66 20.58 5.77
C LEU A 115 -2.49 21.30 7.10
N ALA A 116 -1.64 22.33 7.17
CA ALA A 116 -1.47 23.14 8.39
C ALA A 116 -2.75 23.87 8.81
N THR A 117 -3.64 24.18 7.86
CA THR A 117 -4.96 24.78 8.15
C THR A 117 -5.92 23.72 8.73
N LEU A 118 -5.84 22.48 8.26
CA LEU A 118 -6.63 21.34 8.77
C LEU A 118 -6.12 20.83 10.13
N GLU A 119 -4.81 20.90 10.41
CA GLU A 119 -4.21 20.50 11.68
C GLU A 119 -4.60 21.42 12.86
N GLY A 120 -5.13 22.61 12.58
CA GLY A 120 -5.62 23.56 13.60
C GLY A 120 -7.09 23.40 14.00
N GLU A 121 -7.86 22.61 13.25
CA GLU A 121 -9.26 22.32 13.60
C GLU A 121 -9.30 21.07 14.47
N SER A 122 -9.62 21.22 15.75
CA SER A 122 -9.95 20.06 16.57
C SER A 122 -11.15 19.38 15.93
N PHE A 123 -10.96 18.18 15.38
CA PHE A 123 -12.08 17.39 14.90
C PHE A 123 -13.10 17.32 16.04
N PRO A 124 -14.35 17.77 15.83
CA PRO A 124 -15.37 17.58 16.83
C PRO A 124 -15.41 16.09 17.14
N PRO A 125 -15.61 15.68 18.42
CA PRO A 125 -15.73 14.27 18.74
C PRO A 125 -16.76 13.68 17.77
N ALA A 126 -16.35 12.64 17.05
CA ALA A 126 -17.22 11.98 16.10
C ALA A 126 -18.54 11.72 16.83
N LYS A 127 -19.67 12.12 16.22
CA LYS A 127 -20.98 11.86 16.82
C LYS A 127 -21.16 10.35 16.92
N GLU A 128 -20.80 9.81 18.08
CA GLU A 128 -20.95 8.39 18.40
C GLU A 128 -22.38 7.99 18.07
N SER A 129 -22.47 6.94 17.27
CA SER A 129 -23.71 6.45 16.66
C SER A 129 -24.86 6.38 17.67
N ARG A 130 -26.03 6.88 17.24
CA ARG A 130 -27.22 7.26 18.04
C ARG A 130 -27.92 6.15 18.87
N LYS A 131 -27.34 4.95 19.00
CA LYS A 131 -27.88 3.85 19.82
C LYS A 131 -26.89 3.49 20.94
N PRO A 132 -27.30 3.62 22.23
CA PRO A 132 -26.40 3.49 23.38
C PRO A 132 -25.89 2.06 23.62
N VAL A 133 -26.56 1.04 23.07
CA VAL A 133 -26.20 -0.37 23.21
C VAL A 133 -26.55 -1.09 21.91
N ARG A 134 -25.62 -1.88 21.38
CA ARG A 134 -25.83 -2.71 20.19
C ARG A 134 -25.07 -4.04 20.29
N PRO A 135 -25.55 -5.10 19.64
CA PRO A 135 -24.77 -6.30 19.43
C PRO A 135 -23.51 -5.99 18.61
N VAL A 136 -22.42 -6.69 18.91
CA VAL A 136 -21.15 -6.57 18.21
C VAL A 136 -20.56 -7.95 17.96
N LEU A 137 -19.82 -8.10 16.86
CA LEU A 137 -18.99 -9.27 16.60
C LEU A 137 -17.57 -8.99 17.10
N ILE A 138 -17.01 -9.91 17.90
CA ILE A 138 -15.61 -9.85 18.32
C ILE A 138 -14.74 -10.35 17.16
N ILE A 139 -13.76 -9.56 16.75
CA ILE A 139 -12.85 -9.89 15.64
C ILE A 139 -11.38 -10.00 16.06
N SER A 140 -11.05 -9.56 17.27
CA SER A 140 -9.72 -9.78 17.85
C SER A 140 -9.49 -11.27 18.15
N ASP A 141 -8.23 -11.70 18.04
CA ASP A 141 -7.83 -13.10 18.26
C ASP A 141 -8.03 -13.54 19.72
N ASN A 142 -8.23 -14.84 19.92
CA ASN A 142 -8.43 -15.44 21.25
C ASN A 142 -7.24 -15.20 22.18
N ILE A 143 -6.01 -15.25 21.67
CA ILE A 143 -4.81 -15.00 22.49
C ILE A 143 -4.82 -13.54 22.93
N GLN A 144 -5.08 -12.59 22.02
CA GLN A 144 -5.18 -11.18 22.40
C GLN A 144 -6.28 -10.97 23.46
N ASN A 145 -7.44 -11.58 23.29
CA ASN A 145 -8.56 -11.44 24.22
C ASN A 145 -8.30 -12.07 25.61
N GLU A 146 -7.33 -12.99 25.73
CA GLU A 146 -6.93 -13.58 27.01
C GLU A 146 -6.02 -12.62 27.82
N TYR A 147 -5.15 -11.88 27.15
CA TYR A 147 -4.12 -11.05 27.80
C TYR A 147 -4.39 -9.54 27.76
N ASP A 148 -5.24 -9.07 26.85
CA ASP A 148 -5.57 -7.65 26.68
C ASP A 148 -6.94 -7.32 27.29
N LYS A 149 -7.02 -6.15 27.90
CA LYS A 149 -8.27 -5.56 28.39
C LYS A 149 -9.13 -5.03 27.23
N TRP A 150 -8.48 -4.70 26.12
CA TRP A 150 -9.11 -4.11 24.94
C TRP A 150 -9.38 -5.17 23.88
N MET A 151 -10.62 -5.21 23.41
CA MET A 151 -11.06 -6.10 22.33
C MET A 151 -11.42 -5.29 21.10
N VAL A 152 -11.15 -5.84 19.92
CA VAL A 152 -11.55 -5.24 18.64
C VAL A 152 -12.88 -5.86 18.24
N VAL A 153 -13.88 -5.01 18.04
CA VAL A 153 -15.24 -5.42 17.72
C VAL A 153 -15.78 -4.68 16.50
N VAL A 154 -16.79 -5.29 15.87
CA VAL A 154 -17.49 -4.75 14.71
C VAL A 154 -18.98 -4.66 15.03
N PRO A 155 -19.65 -3.53 14.80
CA PRO A 155 -21.05 -3.37 15.14
C PRO A 155 -21.96 -4.19 14.22
N ILE A 156 -23.07 -4.63 14.80
CA ILE A 156 -24.16 -5.30 14.08
C ILE A 156 -25.36 -4.34 14.03
N THR A 157 -26.02 -4.25 12.87
CA THR A 157 -27.19 -3.39 12.66
C THR A 157 -28.34 -4.14 11.99
N THR A 158 -29.56 -3.69 12.25
CA THR A 158 -30.79 -4.13 11.57
C THR A 158 -31.24 -3.14 10.48
N GLU A 159 -30.46 -2.08 10.26
CA GLU A 159 -30.77 -1.05 9.26
C GLU A 159 -30.44 -1.55 7.86
N ASP A 160 -31.32 -1.26 6.88
CA ASP A 160 -31.11 -1.50 5.45
C ASP A 160 -30.61 -2.90 5.06
N ILE A 161 -31.11 -3.95 5.73
CA ILE A 161 -30.72 -5.36 5.48
C ILE A 161 -30.98 -5.83 4.04
N LYS A 162 -31.88 -5.14 3.31
CA LYS A 162 -32.15 -5.45 1.89
C LYS A 162 -30.97 -5.15 0.96
N ILE A 163 -30.04 -4.29 1.40
CA ILE A 163 -28.85 -3.89 0.66
C ILE A 163 -27.65 -4.24 1.54
N ILE A 164 -26.92 -5.28 1.13
CA ILE A 164 -25.70 -5.73 1.80
C ILE A 164 -24.52 -5.26 0.95
N GLU A 165 -23.69 -4.40 1.52
CA GLU A 165 -22.47 -3.94 0.84
C GLU A 165 -21.35 -4.99 0.89
N PRO A 166 -20.33 -4.89 0.02
CA PRO A 166 -19.23 -5.88 -0.04
C PRO A 166 -18.42 -6.03 1.26
N PHE A 167 -18.40 -4.98 2.10
CA PHE A 167 -17.77 -4.97 3.42
C PHE A 167 -18.78 -5.26 4.55
N GLU A 168 -19.99 -5.72 4.23
CA GLU A 168 -20.99 -6.13 5.19
C GLU A 168 -21.29 -7.62 5.05
N VAL A 169 -21.64 -8.26 6.17
CA VAL A 169 -21.99 -9.69 6.19
C VAL A 169 -23.37 -9.84 6.77
N PHE A 170 -24.28 -10.44 6.02
CA PHE A 170 -25.61 -10.80 6.49
C PHE A 170 -25.51 -11.90 7.55
N ILE A 171 -26.27 -11.77 8.63
CA ILE A 171 -26.37 -12.75 9.70
C ILE A 171 -27.84 -12.97 10.07
N ASP A 172 -28.26 -14.22 10.03
CA ASP A 172 -29.65 -14.59 10.35
C ASP A 172 -29.89 -14.64 11.86
N ASN A 173 -31.14 -14.48 12.31
CA ASN A 173 -31.49 -14.59 13.73
C ASN A 173 -31.73 -16.05 14.13
N THR A 174 -30.64 -16.75 14.45
CA THR A 174 -30.72 -18.11 14.96
C THR A 174 -30.57 -18.14 16.48
N SER A 175 -31.05 -19.21 17.11
CA SER A 175 -30.84 -19.45 18.54
C SER A 175 -29.36 -19.53 18.94
N GLU A 176 -28.48 -19.87 18.00
CA GLU A 176 -27.02 -19.91 18.24
C GLU A 176 -26.42 -18.50 18.27
N THR A 177 -26.89 -17.60 17.40
CA THR A 177 -26.42 -16.20 17.35
C THR A 177 -26.96 -15.34 18.49
N GLY A 178 -28.13 -15.69 19.04
CA GLY A 178 -28.81 -14.92 20.08
C GLY A 178 -29.31 -13.54 19.63
N LEU A 179 -29.43 -13.33 18.31
CA LEU A 179 -29.99 -12.10 17.76
C LEU A 179 -31.52 -12.16 17.73
N ASP A 180 -32.19 -11.05 18.02
CA ASP A 180 -33.65 -10.96 17.95
C ASP A 180 -34.17 -10.88 16.51
N TYR A 181 -33.38 -10.25 15.62
CA TYR A 181 -33.75 -9.97 14.23
C TYR A 181 -32.58 -10.28 13.28
N PRO A 182 -32.86 -10.71 12.03
CA PRO A 182 -31.84 -10.79 11.00
C PRO A 182 -31.12 -9.44 10.91
N SER A 183 -29.81 -9.48 10.75
CA SER A 183 -28.95 -8.30 10.88
C SER A 183 -27.81 -8.34 9.88
N LYS A 184 -26.98 -7.31 9.87
CA LYS A 184 -25.71 -7.27 9.13
C LYS A 184 -24.57 -6.74 9.98
N ILE A 185 -23.38 -7.32 9.80
CA ILE A 185 -22.13 -6.94 10.46
C ILE A 185 -21.44 -5.88 9.59
N GLN A 186 -20.96 -4.78 10.17
CA GLN A 186 -20.47 -3.60 9.42
C GLN A 186 -18.95 -3.40 9.55
N PHE A 187 -18.16 -4.04 8.69
CA PHE A 187 -16.69 -4.03 8.80
C PHE A 187 -16.03 -2.69 8.48
N ASN A 188 -16.77 -1.70 7.96
CA ASN A 188 -16.27 -0.34 7.78
C ASN A 188 -16.18 0.47 9.08
N TYR A 189 -16.72 -0.04 10.20
CA TYR A 189 -16.71 0.65 11.49
C TYR A 189 -16.18 -0.21 12.64
N PRO A 190 -14.97 -0.80 12.56
CA PRO A 190 -14.40 -1.47 13.72
C PRO A 190 -14.03 -0.45 14.78
N PHE A 191 -14.16 -0.85 16.03
CA PHE A 191 -13.74 -0.04 17.17
C PHE A 191 -13.29 -0.93 18.31
N THR A 192 -12.57 -0.32 19.24
CA THR A 192 -12.00 -1.03 20.38
C THR A 192 -12.86 -0.76 21.62
N VAL A 193 -13.14 -1.80 22.39
CA VAL A 193 -13.94 -1.72 23.61
C VAL A 193 -13.24 -2.40 24.78
N GLU A 194 -13.43 -1.86 25.98
CA GLU A 194 -12.92 -2.44 27.21
C GLU A 194 -13.92 -3.43 27.83
N ARG A 195 -15.22 -3.20 27.64
CA ARG A 195 -16.28 -3.92 28.36
C ARG A 195 -17.43 -4.29 27.44
N LEU A 196 -17.77 -5.58 27.45
CA LEU A 196 -18.99 -6.12 26.89
C LEU A 196 -19.99 -6.35 28.02
N ARG A 197 -21.30 -6.28 27.72
CA ARG A 197 -22.36 -6.44 28.73
C ARG A 197 -22.75 -7.89 28.92
N GLU A 198 -23.17 -8.52 27.83
CA GLU A 198 -23.68 -9.88 27.82
C GLU A 198 -23.18 -10.62 26.57
N HIS A 199 -23.01 -11.93 26.70
CA HIS A 199 -22.70 -12.80 25.58
C HIS A 199 -24.02 -13.28 24.95
N LEU A 200 -24.31 -12.82 23.74
CA LEU A 200 -25.54 -13.16 23.04
C LEU A 200 -25.49 -14.56 22.41
N GLY A 201 -24.37 -14.91 21.79
CA GLY A 201 -24.26 -16.15 21.03
C GLY A 201 -22.96 -16.25 20.24
N VAL A 202 -22.90 -17.24 19.35
CA VAL A 202 -21.71 -17.55 18.54
C VAL A 202 -22.11 -17.59 17.07
N THR A 203 -21.23 -17.09 16.20
CA THR A 203 -21.40 -17.14 14.74
C THR A 203 -20.88 -18.45 14.16
N SER A 204 -21.45 -18.89 13.05
CA SER A 204 -20.98 -20.07 12.35
C SER A 204 -19.61 -19.83 11.68
N LYS A 205 -18.88 -20.91 11.39
CA LYS A 205 -17.60 -20.83 10.68
C LYS A 205 -17.73 -20.15 9.30
N GLU A 206 -18.83 -20.40 8.61
CA GLU A 206 -19.12 -19.78 7.31
C GLU A 206 -19.24 -18.26 7.43
N ILE A 207 -19.97 -17.76 8.43
CA ILE A 207 -20.07 -16.32 8.70
C ILE A 207 -18.71 -15.72 9.04
N MET A 208 -17.87 -16.43 9.80
CA MET A 208 -16.51 -15.98 10.09
C MET A 208 -15.60 -15.96 8.85
N GLU A 209 -15.76 -16.89 7.90
CA GLU A 209 -15.04 -16.87 6.62
C GLU A 209 -15.48 -15.70 5.74
N GLN A 210 -16.79 -15.41 5.68
CA GLN A 210 -17.32 -14.23 4.99
C GLN A 210 -16.83 -12.93 5.66
N SER A 211 -16.77 -12.91 6.99
CA SER A 211 -16.26 -11.79 7.79
C SER A 211 -14.80 -11.45 7.46
N LYS A 212 -13.94 -12.45 7.28
CA LYS A 212 -12.54 -12.23 6.86
C LYS A 212 -12.45 -11.57 5.49
N LYS A 213 -13.26 -12.01 4.53
CA LYS A 213 -13.31 -11.41 3.19
C LYS A 213 -13.83 -9.97 3.24
N ALA A 214 -14.90 -9.73 4.00
CA ALA A 214 -15.46 -8.39 4.18
C ALA A 214 -14.45 -7.44 4.85
N TRP A 215 -13.66 -7.93 5.82
CA TRP A 215 -12.57 -7.18 6.43
C TRP A 215 -11.47 -6.83 5.43
N GLN A 216 -11.03 -7.79 4.62
CA GLN A 216 -10.04 -7.56 3.56
C GLN A 216 -10.52 -6.48 2.59
N ILE A 217 -11.79 -6.54 2.16
CA ILE A 217 -12.38 -5.52 1.27
C ILE A 217 -12.44 -4.15 1.95
N ALA A 218 -12.82 -4.10 3.23
CA ALA A 218 -12.96 -2.84 3.97
C ALA A 218 -11.63 -2.09 4.17
N PHE A 219 -10.53 -2.82 4.32
CA PHE A 219 -9.23 -2.27 4.70
C PHE A 219 -8.10 -2.50 3.69
N ASP A 220 -8.40 -3.11 2.54
CA ASP A 220 -7.41 -3.53 1.54
C ASP A 220 -6.28 -4.35 2.18
N ALA A 221 -6.66 -5.23 3.12
CA ALA A 221 -5.71 -6.06 3.85
C ALA A 221 -5.28 -7.26 3.01
N GLU A 222 -3.98 -7.44 2.84
CA GLU A 222 -3.39 -8.62 2.19
C GLU A 222 -3.59 -9.88 3.04
N GLU A 223 -3.64 -11.05 2.40
CA GLU A 223 -3.96 -12.36 3.00
C GLU A 223 -2.77 -13.03 3.71
#